data_AF-A0A962GB14-F1
#
_entry.id   AF-A0A962GB14-F1
#
_cell.length_a   1.000
_cell.length_b   1.000
_cell.length_c   1.000
_cell.angle_alpha   90.00
_cell.angle_beta   90.00
_cell.angle_gamma   90.00
#
_symmetry.space_group_name_H-M   'P 1'
#
loop_
_entity.id
_entity.type
_entity.pdbx_description
1 polymer ?
#
loop_
_entity_poly.entity_id
_entity_poly.type
_entity_poly.pdbx_seq_one_letter_code
_entity_poly.pdbx_strand_id
1 'polypeptide(L)'
;MPELPEVETTKQGLIPLLGQQITAVNIRQHRLRQLVPNELHQSVGAQCLSLSRRGKYIILQTSQGNILIHLGMSGSLRLCSPQEEYRKHDHVTLNFDNQLSLRYHD
;
A
#
# COMPACT_ATOMS: atom_id res chain seq x y z
N MET A 1 -5.68 -9.10 14.51
CA MET A 1 -6.69 -8.87 13.47
C MET A 1 -7.10 -7.42 13.55
N PRO A 2 -6.68 -6.57 12.60
CA PRO A 2 -7.14 -5.20 12.54
C PRO A 2 -8.67 -5.16 12.36
N GLU A 3 -9.36 -4.44 13.23
CA GLU A 3 -10.79 -4.19 13.13
C GLU A 3 -11.04 -2.86 12.40
N LEU A 4 -12.31 -2.48 12.27
CA LEU A 4 -12.69 -1.27 11.52
C LEU A 4 -11.98 0.00 12.03
N PRO A 5 -11.83 0.23 13.35
CA PRO A 5 -11.08 1.39 13.86
C PRO A 5 -9.62 1.39 13.42
N GLU A 6 -8.91 0.26 13.53
CA GLU A 6 -7.49 0.17 13.18
C GLU A 6 -7.25 0.34 11.68
N VAL A 7 -8.16 -0.18 10.84
CA VAL A 7 -8.11 0.03 9.39
C VAL A 7 -8.32 1.51 9.06
N GLU A 8 -9.22 2.19 9.76
CA GLU A 8 -9.44 3.63 9.61
C GLU A 8 -8.19 4.43 10.04
N THR A 9 -7.61 4.14 11.20
CA THR A 9 -6.36 4.76 11.66
C THR A 9 -5.21 4.52 10.68
N THR A 10 -5.09 3.30 10.15
CA THR A 10 -4.08 2.96 9.14
C THR A 10 -4.27 3.82 7.89
N LYS A 11 -5.51 3.93 7.39
CA LYS A 11 -5.84 4.78 6.23
C LYS A 11 -5.51 6.26 6.48
N GLN A 12 -5.80 6.79 7.67
CA GLN A 12 -5.44 8.18 8.01
C GLN A 12 -3.93 8.41 7.96
N GLY A 13 -3.13 7.42 8.38
CA GLY A 13 -1.66 7.46 8.26
C GLY A 13 -1.15 7.52 6.81
N LEU A 14 -1.98 7.17 5.81
CA LEU A 14 -1.61 7.20 4.39
C LEU A 14 -1.89 8.53 3.71
N ILE A 15 -2.54 9.49 4.37
CA ILE A 15 -2.83 10.83 3.82
C ILE A 15 -1.64 11.50 3.13
N PRO A 16 -0.38 11.38 3.60
CA PRO A 16 0.78 11.96 2.90
C PRO A 16 0.99 11.48 1.46
N LEU A 17 0.34 10.38 1.05
CA LEU A 17 0.39 9.87 -0.31
C LEU A 17 -0.58 10.59 -1.26
N LEU A 18 -1.54 11.38 -0.76
CA LEU A 18 -2.49 12.08 -1.61
C LEU A 18 -1.79 13.06 -2.54
N GLY A 19 -2.15 13.02 -3.83
CA GLY A 19 -1.56 13.81 -4.89
C GLY A 19 -0.18 13.33 -5.35
N GLN A 20 0.39 12.30 -4.75
CA GLN A 20 1.74 11.80 -5.05
C GLN A 20 1.69 10.72 -6.14
N GLN A 21 2.74 10.66 -6.97
CA GLN A 21 2.86 9.67 -8.03
C GLN A 21 3.63 8.44 -7.55
N ILE A 22 3.14 7.24 -7.90
CA ILE A 22 3.86 5.99 -7.68
C ILE A 22 5.04 5.94 -8.65
N THR A 23 6.27 5.88 -8.14
CA THR A 23 7.51 5.85 -8.93
C THR A 23 8.06 4.45 -9.12
N ALA A 24 7.78 3.53 -8.19
CA ALA A 24 8.19 2.14 -8.31
C ALA A 24 7.29 1.21 -7.50
N VAL A 25 7.17 -0.03 -7.98
CA VAL A 25 6.48 -1.13 -7.30
C VAL A 25 7.44 -2.31 -7.17
N ASN A 26 7.61 -2.83 -5.96
CA ASN A 26 8.40 -4.03 -5.69
C ASN A 26 7.53 -5.07 -4.99
N ILE A 27 7.49 -6.29 -5.52
CA ILE A 27 6.78 -7.42 -4.94
C ILE A 27 7.81 -8.50 -4.62
N ARG A 28 8.10 -8.70 -3.33
CA ARG A 28 9.06 -9.70 -2.83
C ARG A 28 8.39 -11.05 -2.57
N GLN A 29 7.08 -11.04 -2.33
CA GLN A 29 6.28 -12.25 -2.14
C GLN A 29 4.90 -12.08 -2.79
N HIS A 30 4.62 -12.87 -3.83
CA HIS A 30 3.32 -12.87 -4.50
C HIS A 30 2.28 -13.75 -3.79
N ARG A 31 2.71 -14.80 -3.08
CA ARG A 31 1.83 -15.80 -2.48
C ARG A 31 1.38 -15.38 -1.08
N LEU A 32 0.60 -14.30 -1.00
CA LEU A 32 -0.18 -13.99 0.20
C LEU A 32 -1.48 -14.81 0.20
N ARG A 33 -2.39 -14.54 1.15
CA ARG A 33 -3.72 -15.18 1.19
C ARG A 33 -4.44 -15.10 -0.16
N GLN A 34 -4.32 -13.96 -0.83
CA GLN A 34 -4.63 -13.81 -2.24
C GLN A 34 -3.34 -13.50 -2.99
N LEU A 35 -3.25 -13.98 -4.23
CA LEU A 35 -2.12 -13.68 -5.09
C LEU A 35 -2.03 -12.17 -5.32
N VAL A 36 -0.85 -11.60 -5.09
CA VAL A 36 -0.57 -10.22 -5.49
C VAL A 36 -0.46 -10.20 -7.02
N PRO A 37 -1.36 -9.50 -7.73
CA PRO A 37 -1.40 -9.53 -9.18
C PRO A 37 -0.21 -8.79 -9.76
N ASN A 38 0.37 -9.32 -10.85
CA ASN A 38 1.46 -8.66 -11.57
C ASN A 38 1.02 -7.31 -12.18
N GLU A 39 -0.28 -7.15 -12.42
CA GLU A 39 -0.91 -5.90 -12.85
C GLU A 39 -0.62 -4.74 -11.89
N LEU A 40 -0.27 -5.00 -10.63
CA LEU A 40 0.14 -3.96 -9.70
C LEU A 40 1.33 -3.14 -10.22
N HIS A 41 2.23 -3.74 -11.01
CA HIS A 41 3.32 -3.00 -11.66
C HIS A 41 2.84 -1.93 -12.66
N GLN A 42 1.63 -2.08 -13.21
CA GLN A 42 1.05 -1.09 -14.12
C GLN A 42 0.67 0.20 -13.42
N SER A 43 0.65 0.23 -12.08
CA SER A 43 0.39 1.44 -11.29
C SER A 43 1.57 2.41 -11.24
N VAL A 44 2.75 2.03 -11.75
CA VAL A 44 3.89 2.96 -11.87
C VAL A 44 3.51 4.11 -12.80
N GLY A 45 3.69 5.35 -12.33
CA GLY A 45 3.24 6.57 -12.99
C GLY A 45 1.82 7.01 -12.61
N ALA A 46 1.07 6.19 -11.87
CA ALA A 46 -0.26 6.57 -11.40
C ALA A 46 -0.19 7.53 -10.21
N GLN A 47 -1.02 8.56 -10.21
CA GLN A 47 -1.15 9.51 -9.10
C GLN A 47 -2.19 9.01 -8.10
N CYS A 48 -1.90 9.06 -6.81
CA CYS A 48 -2.87 8.78 -5.76
C CYS A 48 -3.88 9.94 -5.66
N LEU A 49 -5.13 9.67 -6.03
CA LEU A 49 -6.20 10.67 -6.09
C LEU A 49 -6.99 10.74 -4.79
N SER A 50 -7.25 9.60 -4.17
CA SER A 50 -8.01 9.55 -2.92
C SER A 50 -7.71 8.28 -2.11
N LEU A 51 -8.02 8.34 -0.82
CA LEU A 51 -7.93 7.23 0.11
C LEU A 51 -9.28 7.05 0.79
N SER A 52 -9.84 5.85 0.67
CA SER A 52 -11.11 5.50 1.32
C SER A 52 -11.02 4.13 1.97
N ARG A 53 -12.03 3.80 2.78
CA ARG A 53 -12.16 2.49 3.41
C ARG A 53 -13.54 1.93 3.10
N ARG A 54 -13.60 0.64 2.77
CA ARG A 54 -14.85 -0.12 2.66
C ARG A 54 -14.73 -1.39 3.49
N GLY A 55 -15.41 -1.45 4.63
CA GLY A 55 -15.25 -2.55 5.59
C GLY A 55 -13.79 -2.67 6.03
N LYS A 56 -13.17 -3.84 5.84
CA LYS A 56 -11.76 -4.08 6.20
C LYS A 56 -10.77 -3.83 5.06
N TYR A 57 -11.23 -3.22 3.97
CA TYR A 57 -10.38 -2.84 2.84
C TYR A 57 -10.03 -1.35 2.91
N ILE A 58 -8.74 -1.06 2.73
CA ILE A 58 -8.26 0.27 2.37
C ILE A 58 -8.23 0.34 0.84
N ILE A 59 -8.75 1.42 0.28
CA ILE A 59 -8.82 1.64 -1.16
C ILE A 59 -7.98 2.87 -1.46
N LEU A 60 -6.87 2.65 -2.16
CA LEU A 60 -6.04 3.70 -2.73
C LEU A 60 -6.48 3.89 -4.18
N GLN A 61 -7.22 4.97 -4.44
CA GLN A 61 -7.66 5.32 -5.79
C GLN A 61 -6.52 6.02 -6.51
N THR A 62 -6.15 5.52 -7.68
CA THR A 62 -5.12 6.11 -8.53
C THR A 62 -5.69 6.59 -9.86
N SER A 63 -4.93 7.40 -10.60
CA SER A 63 -5.29 7.82 -11.96
C SER A 63 -5.38 6.67 -12.99
N GLN A 64 -4.89 5.48 -12.67
CA GLN A 64 -4.88 4.32 -13.56
C GLN A 64 -5.70 3.13 -13.03
N GLY A 65 -6.41 3.29 -11.91
CA GLY A 65 -7.19 2.24 -11.29
C GLY A 65 -7.17 2.28 -9.77
N ASN A 66 -7.79 1.29 -9.13
CA ASN A 66 -7.86 1.21 -7.66
C ASN A 66 -6.96 0.09 -7.14
N ILE A 67 -6.18 0.38 -6.09
CA ILE A 67 -5.42 -0.62 -5.33
C ILE A 67 -6.21 -0.92 -4.06
N LEU A 68 -6.67 -2.16 -3.94
CA LEU A 68 -7.38 -2.65 -2.76
C LEU A 68 -6.39 -3.36 -1.83
N ILE A 69 -6.35 -2.95 -0.57
CA ILE A 69 -5.45 -3.51 0.45
C ILE A 69 -6.28 -4.07 1.59
N HIS A 70 -6.08 -5.35 1.90
CA HIS A 70 -6.68 -6.01 3.06
C HIS A 70 -5.58 -6.45 4.02
N LEU A 71 -5.69 -6.05 5.29
CA LEU A 71 -4.64 -6.29 6.29
C LEU A 71 -4.65 -7.73 6.84
N GLY A 72 -5.74 -8.49 6.67
CA GLY A 72 -5.79 -9.86 7.15
C GLY A 72 -5.77 -9.93 8.67
N MET A 73 -4.95 -10.84 9.24
CA MET A 73 -4.86 -11.01 10.70
C MET A 73 -3.69 -10.23 11.32
N SER A 74 -2.53 -10.23 10.64
CA SER A 74 -1.24 -9.68 11.09
C SER A 74 -0.70 -8.57 10.19
N GLY A 75 -1.28 -8.38 9.00
CA GLY A 75 -0.78 -7.42 8.04
C GLY A 75 -0.85 -5.99 8.56
N SER A 76 0.16 -5.20 8.18
CA SER A 76 0.28 -3.79 8.54
C SER A 76 0.83 -2.97 7.37
N LEU A 77 0.51 -1.68 7.37
CA LEU A 77 1.08 -0.72 6.44
C LEU A 77 1.93 0.27 7.20
N ARG A 78 3.07 0.63 6.61
CA ARG A 78 3.90 1.73 7.12
C ARG A 78 4.39 2.62 5.99
N LEU A 79 4.53 3.91 6.32
CA LEU A 79 5.27 4.86 5.51
C LEU A 79 6.68 4.97 6.08
N CYS A 80 7.67 4.93 5.20
CA CYS A 80 9.08 5.04 5.55
C CYS A 80 9.88 5.57 4.37
N SER A 81 11.18 5.82 4.57
CA SER A 81 12.08 6.17 3.48
C SER A 81 12.25 4.99 2.51
N PRO A 82 12.26 5.21 1.18
CA PRO A 82 12.64 4.21 0.20
C PRO A 82 14.03 3.59 0.44
N GLN A 83 14.91 4.30 1.14
CA GLN A 83 16.27 3.85 1.46
C GLN A 83 16.35 2.97 2.72
N GLU A 84 15.29 2.92 3.53
CA GLU A 84 15.28 2.06 4.73
C GLU A 84 15.40 0.59 4.33
N GLU A 85 16.17 -0.20 5.06
CA GLU A 85 16.29 -1.63 4.77
C GLU A 85 14.94 -2.35 4.88
N TYR A 86 14.74 -3.38 4.06
CA TYR A 86 13.54 -4.19 4.14
C TYR A 86 13.55 -5.09 5.36
N ARG A 87 12.42 -5.15 6.07
CA ARG A 87 12.19 -6.19 7.07
C ARG A 87 11.93 -7.53 6.38
N LYS A 88 12.13 -8.63 7.11
CA LYS A 88 11.94 -10.00 6.62
C LYS A 88 10.57 -10.21 5.96
N HIS A 89 9.54 -9.59 6.52
CA HIS A 89 8.15 -9.76 6.12
C HIS A 89 7.61 -8.56 5.32
N ASP A 90 8.47 -7.65 4.84
CA ASP A 90 8.06 -6.64 3.87
C ASP A 90 7.85 -7.30 2.51
N HIS A 91 6.60 -7.47 2.10
CA HIS A 91 6.22 -8.28 0.95
C HIS A 91 5.92 -7.46 -0.29
N VAL A 92 5.32 -6.28 -0.13
CA VAL A 92 4.99 -5.38 -1.24
C VAL A 92 5.36 -3.95 -0.85
N THR A 93 5.98 -3.22 -1.76
CA THR A 93 6.28 -1.79 -1.57
C THR A 93 5.86 -0.95 -2.77
N LEU A 94 5.26 0.20 -2.49
CA LEU A 94 4.97 1.25 -3.46
C LEU A 94 5.79 2.48 -3.08
N ASN A 95 6.73 2.88 -3.94
CA ASN A 95 7.50 4.10 -3.75
C ASN A 95 6.79 5.26 -4.43
N PHE A 96 6.85 6.43 -3.79
CA PHE A 96 6.24 7.67 -4.26
C PHE A 96 7.28 8.74 -4.54
N ASP A 97 6.92 9.75 -5.33
CA ASP A 97 7.77 10.88 -5.72
C ASP A 97 8.16 11.81 -4.56
N ASN A 98 7.38 11.87 -3.49
CA ASN A 98 7.71 12.59 -2.25
C ASN A 98 8.69 11.86 -1.31
N GLN A 99 9.48 10.91 -1.82
CA GLN A 99 10.45 10.15 -1.02
C GLN A 99 9.80 9.35 0.12
N LEU A 100 8.54 8.94 -0.05
CA LEU A 100 7.87 7.98 0.82
C LEU A 100 7.74 6.62 0.14
N SER A 101 7.85 5.57 0.94
CA SER A 101 7.60 4.19 0.54
C SER A 101 6.50 3.62 1.43
N LEU A 102 5.38 3.25 0.81
CA LEU A 102 4.32 2.47 1.44
C LEU A 102 4.72 1.00 1.43
N ARG A 103 4.92 0.41 2.60
CA ARG A 103 5.30 -1.00 2.74
C ARG A 103 4.19 -1.79 3.38
N TYR A 104 3.82 -2.90 2.74
CA TYR A 104 2.98 -3.94 3.30
C TYR A 104 3.84 -5.02 3.95
N HIS A 105 3.57 -5.26 5.23
CA HIS A 105 4.26 -6.25 6.04
C HIS A 105 3.26 -7.27 6.59
N ASP A 106 3.47 -8.56 6.33
CA ASP A 106 2.67 -9.68 6.85
C ASP A 106 3.53 -10.93 7.08
#